data_AF-A0A4R2RFJ3-F1
#
_entry.id   AF-A0A4R2RFJ3-F1
#
_cell.length_a   1.000
_cell.length_b   1.000
_cell.length_c   1.000
_cell.angle_alpha   90.00
_cell.angle_beta   90.00
_cell.angle_gamma   90.00
#
_symmetry.space_group_name_H-M   'P 1'
#
loop_
_entity.id
_entity.type
_entity.pdbx_description
1 polymer ?
#
loop_
_entity_poly.entity_id
_entity_poly.type
_entity_poly.pdbx_seq_one_letter_code
_entity_poly.pdbx_strand_id
1 'polypeptide(L)'
;MQKINSVVRVSFSGGLIGLLFGSARGKVETTVQKYNSEGWNVAEVIPDNPNLAIIILRMIILVLTLGLWTISTGYLFIMEKPR
;
A
#
# COMPACT_ATOMS: atom_id res chain seq x y z
N MET A 1 -18.89 -23.66 1.89
CA MET A 1 -17.77 -23.41 2.83
C MET A 1 -17.84 -21.95 3.26
N GLN A 2 -17.88 -21.67 4.56
CA GLN A 2 -17.77 -20.28 5.04
C GLN A 2 -16.32 -19.80 4.83
N LYS A 3 -16.16 -18.61 4.27
CA LYS A 3 -14.86 -17.94 4.12
C LYS A 3 -14.76 -16.83 5.15
N ILE A 4 -13.55 -16.57 5.63
CA ILE A 4 -13.22 -15.35 6.38
C ILE A 4 -12.42 -14.42 5.47
N ASN A 5 -12.68 -13.12 5.54
CA ASN A 5 -12.00 -12.10 4.75
C ASN A 5 -11.23 -11.14 5.66
N SER A 6 -10.07 -10.70 5.19
CA SER A 6 -9.23 -9.70 5.84
C SER A 6 -8.81 -8.65 4.81
N VAL A 7 -8.74 -7.39 5.22
CA VAL A 7 -8.35 -6.27 4.34
C VAL A 7 -7.02 -5.72 4.82
N VAL A 8 -6.04 -5.68 3.92
CA VAL A 8 -4.66 -5.28 4.22
C VAL A 8 -4.31 -4.08 3.37
N ARG A 9 -3.96 -2.96 4.02
CA ARG A 9 -3.49 -1.76 3.31
C ARG A 9 -1.98 -1.78 3.18
N VAL A 10 -1.48 -1.71 1.95
CA VAL A 10 -0.07 -1.54 1.64
C VAL A 10 0.15 -0.13 1.13
N SER A 11 0.66 0.75 2.00
CA SER A 11 1.00 2.14 1.65
C SER A 11 2.48 2.28 1.30
N PHE A 12 2.83 3.27 0.49
CA PHE A 12 4.24 3.55 0.13
C PHE A 12 4.64 4.96 0.51
N SER A 13 5.95 5.17 0.65
CA SER A 13 6.55 6.49 0.77
C SER A 13 6.85 7.03 -0.63
N GLY A 14 6.63 8.32 -0.84
CA GLY A 14 6.99 9.07 -2.04
C GLY A 14 8.10 10.09 -1.77
N GLY A 15 8.31 11.00 -2.72
CA GLY A 15 9.42 11.96 -2.70
C GLY A 15 10.74 11.33 -3.16
N LEU A 16 11.83 12.08 -3.11
CA LEU A 16 13.16 11.62 -3.53
C LEU A 16 13.60 10.36 -2.78
N ILE A 17 13.30 10.27 -1.47
CA ILE A 17 13.61 9.08 -0.67
C ILE A 17 12.82 7.88 -1.17
N GLY A 18 11.52 8.06 -1.45
CA GLY A 18 10.68 7.00 -2.00
C GLY A 18 11.12 6.56 -3.40
N LEU A 19 11.60 7.48 -4.23
CA LEU A 19 12.10 7.17 -5.58
C LEU A 19 13.43 6.41 -5.56
N LEU A 20 14.35 6.78 -4.67
CA LEU A 20 15.69 6.19 -4.63
C LEU A 20 15.73 4.89 -3.82
N PHE A 21 14.95 4.80 -2.73
CA PHE A 21 15.04 3.69 -1.78
C PHE A 21 13.74 2.88 -1.66
N GLY A 22 12.64 3.34 -2.26
CA GLY A 22 11.36 2.64 -2.19
C GLY A 22 11.24 1.53 -3.25
N SER A 23 11.04 0.30 -2.81
CA SER A 23 10.63 -0.81 -3.69
C SER A 23 9.16 -1.18 -3.44
N ALA A 24 8.27 -0.73 -4.33
CA ALA A 24 6.86 -1.07 -4.26
C ALA A 24 6.63 -2.59 -4.38
N ARG A 25 7.33 -3.23 -5.33
CA ARG A 25 7.28 -4.68 -5.53
C ARG A 25 7.72 -5.43 -4.28
N GLY A 26 8.88 -5.10 -3.71
CA GLY A 26 9.39 -5.80 -2.53
C GLY A 26 8.44 -5.69 -1.34
N LYS A 27 7.87 -4.51 -1.11
CA LYS A 27 6.90 -4.32 -0.02
C LYS A 27 5.62 -5.14 -0.22
N VAL A 28 5.10 -5.19 -1.45
CA VAL A 28 3.92 -6.01 -1.79
C VAL A 28 4.24 -7.48 -1.61
N GLU A 29 5.37 -7.96 -2.15
CA GLU A 29 5.79 -9.35 -2.08
C GLU A 29 5.95 -9.82 -0.63
N THR A 30 6.68 -9.06 0.21
CA THR A 30 6.81 -9.37 1.64
C THR A 30 5.46 -9.41 2.35
N THR A 31 4.54 -8.50 2.02
CA THR A 31 3.20 -8.49 2.62
C THR A 31 2.40 -9.72 2.20
N VAL A 32 2.35 -10.04 0.91
CA VAL A 32 1.64 -11.21 0.39
C VAL A 32 2.22 -12.51 0.95
N GLN A 33 3.55 -12.65 0.97
CA GLN A 33 4.23 -13.83 1.53
C GLN A 33 3.90 -14.03 2.99
N LYS A 34 3.87 -12.96 3.80
CA LYS A 34 3.47 -13.03 5.21
C LYS A 34 2.07 -13.61 5.36
N TYR A 35 1.07 -13.06 4.66
CA TYR A 35 -0.31 -13.53 4.75
C TYR A 35 -0.49 -14.94 4.16
N ASN A 36 0.23 -15.28 3.10
CA ASN A 36 0.24 -16.64 2.55
C ASN A 36 0.77 -17.65 3.58
N SER A 37 1.80 -17.30 4.35
CA SER A 37 2.34 -18.18 5.41
C SER A 37 1.34 -18.42 6.55
N GLU A 38 0.38 -17.53 6.75
CA GLU A 38 -0.73 -17.65 7.70
C GLU A 38 -1.94 -18.41 7.11
N GLY A 39 -1.84 -18.87 5.86
CA GLY A 39 -2.89 -19.62 5.15
C GLY A 39 -3.96 -18.75 4.49
N TRP A 40 -3.72 -17.45 4.33
CA TRP A 40 -4.58 -16.57 3.54
C TRP A 40 -4.22 -16.65 2.06
N ASN A 41 -5.20 -16.37 1.20
CA ASN A 41 -5.03 -16.23 -0.24
C ASN A 41 -5.47 -14.83 -0.67
N VAL A 42 -4.80 -14.25 -1.67
CA VAL A 42 -5.22 -12.99 -2.27
C VAL A 42 -6.51 -13.23 -3.07
N ALA A 43 -7.58 -12.53 -2.71
CA ALA A 43 -8.84 -12.55 -3.43
C ALA A 43 -8.92 -11.40 -4.44
N GLU A 44 -8.56 -10.18 -4.02
CA GLU A 44 -8.70 -8.98 -4.85
C GLU A 44 -7.69 -7.91 -4.44
N VAL A 45 -7.30 -7.05 -5.39
CA VAL A 45 -6.43 -5.90 -5.16
C VAL A 45 -7.13 -4.64 -5.67
N ILE A 46 -7.40 -3.71 -4.76
CA ILE A 46 -8.06 -2.45 -5.06
C ILE A 46 -7.02 -1.33 -4.96
N PRO A 47 -6.70 -0.62 -6.06
CA PRO A 47 -5.83 0.54 -6.00
C PRO A 47 -6.50 1.68 -5.22
N ASP A 48 -5.76 2.35 -4.35
CA ASP A 48 -6.24 3.58 -3.74
C ASP A 48 -6.44 4.64 -4.83
N ASN A 49 -7.59 5.32 -4.83
CA ASN A 49 -7.84 6.47 -5.70
C ASN A 49 -7.73 7.76 -4.87
N PRO A 50 -6.59 8.48 -4.90
CA PRO A 50 -6.44 9.69 -4.12
C PRO A 50 -7.33 10.80 -4.68
N ASN A 51 -8.15 11.39 -3.83
CA ASN A 51 -8.92 12.58 -4.19
C ASN A 51 -8.02 13.83 -4.28
N LEU A 52 -8.56 14.92 -4.83
CA LEU A 52 -7.82 16.16 -5.03
C LEU A 52 -7.23 16.72 -3.72
N ALA A 53 -7.95 16.60 -2.60
CA ALA A 53 -7.47 17.05 -1.29
C ALA A 53 -6.18 16.30 -0.85
N ILE A 54 -6.12 14.98 -1.07
CA ILE A 54 -4.94 14.17 -0.78
C ILE A 54 -3.77 14.59 -1.69
N ILE A 55 -4.03 14.88 -2.96
CA ILE A 55 -2.99 15.33 -3.89
C ILE A 55 -2.40 16.68 -3.43
N ILE A 56 -3.25 17.63 -3.05
CA ILE A 56 -2.81 18.94 -2.52
C ILE A 56 -1.98 18.76 -1.26
N LEU A 57 -2.43 17.93 -0.31
CA LEU A 57 -1.69 17.64 0.91
C LEU A 57 -0.29 17.06 0.60
N ARG A 58 -0.20 16.13 -0.36
CA ARG A 58 1.10 15.56 -0.78
C ARG A 58 2.04 16.63 -1.32
N MET A 59 1.53 17.58 -2.11
CA MET A 59 2.31 18.69 -2.63
C MET A 59 2.80 19.61 -1.51
N ILE A 60 1.96 19.91 -0.53
CA ILE A 60 2.35 20.70 0.65
C ILE A 60 3.49 19.98 1.40
N ILE A 61 3.35 18.68 1.67
CA ILE A 61 4.39 17.90 2.36
C ILE A 61 5.69 17.87 1.54
N LEU A 62 5.61 17.71 0.22
CA LEU A 62 6.80 17.78 -0.64
C LEU A 62 7.48 19.15 -0.55
N VAL A 63 6.74 20.26 -0.61
CA VAL A 63 7.34 21.60 -0.46
C VAL A 63 8.00 21.75 0.91
N LEU A 64 7.32 21.35 1.99
CA LEU A 64 7.84 21.45 3.36
C LEU A 64 9.06 20.56 3.60
N THR A 65 9.14 19.41 2.92
CA THR A 65 10.28 18.49 3.00
C THR A 65 11.33 18.74 1.91
N LEU A 66 11.23 19.84 1.16
CA LEU A 66 12.11 20.17 0.04
C LEU A 66 12.22 19.03 -1.00
N GLY A 67 11.11 18.33 -1.23
CA GLY A 67 10.98 17.22 -2.17
C GLY A 67 11.47 15.87 -1.63
N LEU A 68 11.96 15.80 -0.40
CA LEU A 68 12.59 14.60 0.14
C LEU A 68 11.56 13.49 0.43
N TRP A 69 10.39 13.83 0.95
CA TRP A 69 9.45 12.82 1.44
C TRP A 69 7.99 13.22 1.27
N THR A 70 7.13 12.24 0.97
CA THR A 70 5.67 12.39 1.05
C THR A 70 5.01 11.03 1.20
N ILE A 71 3.69 10.99 1.38
CA ILE A 71 2.90 9.76 1.31
C ILE A 71 2.54 9.46 -0.15
N SER A 72 2.60 8.19 -0.55
CA SER A 72 2.22 7.74 -1.89
C SER A 72 0.95 6.88 -1.87
N THR A 73 0.38 6.63 -3.04
CA THR A 73 -0.85 5.85 -3.23
C THR A 73 -0.57 4.38 -2.96
N GLY A 74 -1.35 3.77 -2.07
CA GLY A 74 -1.24 2.37 -1.71
C GLY A 74 -2.19 1.46 -2.49
N TYR A 75 -2.25 0.20 -2.04
CA TYR A 75 -3.22 -0.79 -2.47
C TYR A 75 -3.92 -1.38 -1.25
N LEU A 76 -5.19 -1.73 -1.42
CA LEU A 76 -5.94 -2.58 -0.51
C LEU A 76 -5.93 -4.00 -1.07
N PHE A 77 -5.38 -4.93 -0.32
CA PHE A 77 -5.42 -6.35 -0.61
C PHE A 77 -6.54 -6.98 0.20
N ILE A 78 -7.51 -7.59 -0.49
CA ILE A 78 -8.54 -8.42 0.13
C ILE A 78 -7.99 -9.83 0.16
N MET A 79 -7.85 -10.37 1.36
CA MET A 79 -7.35 -11.71 1.62
C MET A 79 -8.51 -12.60 2.07
N GLU A 80 -8.52 -13.86 1.66
CA GLU A 80 -9.52 -14.85 2.06
C GLU A 80 -8.89 -16.12 2.60
N LYS A 81 -9.54 -16.75 3.58
CA LYS A 81 -9.13 -18.04 4.14
C LYS A 81 -10.37 -18.90 4.42
N PRO A 82 -10.34 -20.23 4.18
CA PRO A 82 -11.41 -21.12 4.61
C PRO A 82 -11.53 -21.09 6.14
N ARG A 83 -12.77 -21.04 6.64
CA ARG A 83 -13.04 -21.09 8.08
C ARG A 83 -12.76 -22.47 8.66
#